data_AF-A0A7V3I4H7-F1
#
_entry.id   AF-A0A7V3I4H7-F1
#
_cell.length_a   1.000
_cell.length_b   1.000
_cell.length_c   1.000
_cell.angle_alpha   90.00
_cell.angle_beta   90.00
_cell.angle_gamma   90.00
#
_symmetry.space_group_name_H-M   'P 1'
#
loop_
_entity.id
_entity.type
_entity.pdbx_description
1 polymer ?
#
loop_
_entity_poly.entity_id
_entity_poly.type
_entity_poly.pdbx_seq_one_letter_code
_entity_poly.pdbx_strand_id
1 'polypeptide(L)'
;MIDPKESRKFLKANWKQWAESGFVTDQQKGLPRPPVELPFDPDAALIDLVAPEQFTIGDMPLRQVIAQRTSKRTYTDRPLTLEELSFLCWATQGVRAVEKTNDGIITRRTVPSGGARHPFETYLLVSRVDGIEPGLYRYLPLEHKLLPMDRKVTAAQIAEACCGQS
;
A
#
# COMPACT_ATOMS: atom_id res chain seq x y z
N MET A 1 8.65 -34.69 3.99
CA MET A 1 8.45 -33.50 3.12
C MET A 1 7.00 -33.52 2.64
N ILE A 2 6.27 -32.41 2.76
CA ILE A 2 4.89 -32.32 2.25
C ILE A 2 4.95 -32.23 0.71
N ASP A 3 4.08 -32.98 0.02
CA ASP A 3 3.98 -32.92 -1.45
C ASP A 3 3.59 -31.49 -1.89
N PRO A 4 4.40 -30.82 -2.74
CA PRO A 4 4.06 -29.50 -3.28
C PRO A 4 2.69 -29.41 -3.96
N LYS A 5 2.14 -30.52 -4.48
CA LYS A 5 0.77 -30.57 -5.02
C LYS A 5 -0.28 -30.46 -3.92
N GLU A 6 -0.06 -31.07 -2.77
CA GLU A 6 -0.95 -30.96 -1.60
C GLU A 6 -0.88 -29.55 -0.99
N SER A 7 0.32 -28.96 -0.85
CA SER A 7 0.46 -27.57 -0.38
C SER A 7 -0.22 -26.56 -1.32
N ARG A 8 -0.27 -26.84 -2.63
CA ARG A 8 -1.01 -26.00 -3.58
C ARG A 8 -2.52 -26.09 -3.43
N LYS A 9 -3.07 -27.20 -2.92
CA LYS A 9 -4.53 -27.30 -2.66
C LYS A 9 -4.98 -26.31 -1.58
N PHE A 10 -4.16 -26.08 -0.56
CA PHE A 10 -4.44 -25.06 0.46
C PHE A 10 -4.58 -23.65 -0.12
N LEU A 11 -3.78 -23.31 -1.13
CA LEU A 11 -3.82 -22.01 -1.80
C LEU A 11 -4.95 -21.87 -2.83
N LYS A 12 -5.69 -22.96 -3.12
CA LYS A 12 -6.84 -22.87 -4.03
C LYS A 12 -8.01 -22.20 -3.33
N ALA A 13 -8.78 -21.46 -4.11
CA ALA A 13 -9.99 -20.84 -3.60
C ALA A 13 -11.07 -21.91 -3.33
N ASN A 14 -11.30 -22.22 -2.06
CA ASN A 14 -12.26 -23.24 -1.61
C ASN A 14 -13.70 -22.70 -1.60
N TRP A 15 -14.14 -22.03 -2.67
CA TRP A 15 -15.42 -21.30 -2.72
C TRP A 15 -16.63 -22.14 -2.34
N LYS A 16 -16.64 -23.43 -2.70
CA LYS A 16 -17.69 -24.38 -2.32
C LYS A 16 -17.77 -24.58 -0.80
N GLN A 17 -16.61 -24.72 -0.15
CA GLN A 17 -16.51 -24.88 1.29
C GLN A 17 -16.97 -23.62 2.03
N TRP A 18 -16.69 -22.43 1.48
CA TRP A 18 -17.22 -21.17 2.00
C TRP A 18 -18.74 -21.08 1.84
N ALA A 19 -19.29 -21.43 0.69
CA ALA A 19 -20.73 -21.44 0.46
C ALA A 19 -21.48 -22.41 1.39
N GLU A 20 -20.89 -23.58 1.65
CA GLU A 20 -21.47 -24.63 2.52
C GLU A 20 -21.24 -24.37 4.01
N SER A 21 -20.34 -23.45 4.38
CA SER A 21 -19.99 -23.18 5.78
C SER A 21 -21.06 -22.43 6.58
N GLY A 22 -22.06 -21.85 5.90
CA GLY A 22 -23.02 -20.93 6.54
C GLY A 22 -22.37 -19.61 7.01
N PHE A 23 -21.17 -19.29 6.53
CA PHE A 23 -20.46 -18.06 6.91
C PHE A 23 -21.24 -16.81 6.48
N VAL A 24 -21.53 -15.95 7.46
CA VAL A 24 -22.18 -14.65 7.26
C VAL A 24 -21.15 -13.56 7.48
N THR A 25 -20.93 -12.74 6.45
CA THR A 25 -19.98 -11.62 6.51
C THR A 25 -20.47 -10.54 7.48
N ASP A 26 -19.54 -9.75 8.02
CA ASP A 26 -19.90 -8.62 8.89
C ASP A 26 -20.76 -7.58 8.19
N GLN A 27 -20.59 -7.43 6.86
CA GLN A 27 -21.49 -6.61 6.04
C GLN A 27 -22.92 -7.15 6.04
N GLN A 28 -23.12 -8.46 5.86
CA GLN A 28 -24.45 -9.08 5.90
C GLN A 28 -25.10 -8.99 7.29
N LYS A 29 -24.28 -8.96 8.35
CA LYS A 29 -24.75 -8.72 9.73
C LYS A 29 -25.14 -7.24 9.99
N GLY A 30 -24.87 -6.33 9.06
CA GLY A 30 -25.09 -4.89 9.25
C GLY A 30 -24.14 -4.25 10.28
N LEU A 31 -22.98 -4.86 10.53
CA LEU A 31 -21.98 -4.28 11.44
C LEU A 31 -21.37 -3.00 10.83
N PRO A 32 -20.95 -2.04 11.67
CA PRO A 32 -20.34 -0.81 11.19
C PRO A 32 -19.08 -1.11 10.38
N ARG A 33 -18.84 -0.32 9.34
CA ARG A 33 -17.60 -0.42 8.57
C ARG A 33 -16.41 -0.03 9.45
N PRO A 34 -15.27 -0.72 9.31
CA PRO A 34 -14.01 -0.23 9.86
C PRO A 34 -13.67 1.16 9.31
N PRO A 35 -12.83 1.93 10.02
CA PRO A 35 -12.22 3.15 9.47
C PRO A 35 -11.57 2.91 8.12
N VAL A 36 -11.57 3.93 7.25
CA VAL A 36 -11.01 3.84 5.89
C VAL A 36 -9.48 3.84 5.85
N GLU A 37 -8.85 4.20 6.97
CA GLU A 37 -7.42 4.04 7.28
C GLU A 37 -7.28 3.92 8.80
N LEU A 38 -6.17 3.35 9.28
CA LEU A 38 -5.89 3.26 10.70
C LEU A 38 -5.71 4.66 11.32
N PRO A 39 -6.24 4.89 12.54
CA PRO A 39 -6.02 6.15 13.22
C PRO A 39 -4.53 6.42 13.46
N PHE A 40 -4.20 7.69 13.60
CA PHE A 40 -2.92 8.20 14.06
C PHE A 40 -3.15 9.37 15.00
N ASP A 41 -2.11 9.78 15.70
CA ASP A 41 -2.12 10.97 16.53
C ASP A 41 -2.29 12.22 15.64
N PRO A 42 -3.38 12.99 15.78
CA PRO A 42 -3.60 14.19 14.95
C PRO A 42 -2.55 15.27 15.16
N ASP A 43 -1.81 15.25 16.28
CA ASP A 43 -0.74 16.19 16.60
C ASP A 43 0.64 15.69 16.12
N ALA A 44 0.71 14.53 15.46
CA ALA A 44 1.96 14.00 14.92
C ALA A 44 2.55 14.91 13.84
N ALA A 45 3.87 15.09 13.85
CA ALA A 45 4.58 15.80 12.80
C ALA A 45 4.57 14.97 11.51
N LEU A 46 3.79 15.42 10.52
CA LEU A 46 3.67 14.78 9.20
C LEU A 46 4.63 15.41 8.20
N ILE A 47 5.05 14.62 7.21
CA ILE A 47 5.86 15.08 6.08
C ILE A 47 4.96 15.19 4.85
N ASP A 48 4.95 16.38 4.24
CA ASP A 48 4.24 16.65 2.99
C ASP A 48 4.85 15.91 1.81
N LEU A 49 3.98 15.32 0.99
CA LEU A 49 4.33 14.78 -0.32
C LEU A 49 3.92 15.77 -1.42
N VAL A 50 4.55 15.66 -2.58
CA VAL A 50 4.19 16.47 -3.76
C VAL A 50 2.77 16.09 -4.17
N ALA A 51 1.86 17.07 -4.31
CA ALA A 51 0.47 16.79 -4.63
C ALA A 51 0.34 16.19 -6.04
N PRO A 52 -0.65 15.30 -6.28
CA PRO A 52 -0.82 14.65 -7.58
C PRO A 52 -0.97 15.60 -8.78
N GLU A 53 -1.59 16.76 -8.55
CA GLU A 53 -1.79 17.79 -9.56
C GLU A 53 -0.49 18.55 -9.91
N GLN A 54 0.57 18.36 -9.13
CA GLN A 54 1.88 18.99 -9.29
C GLN A 54 2.92 18.04 -9.88
N PHE A 55 2.57 16.78 -10.14
CA PHE A 55 3.51 15.83 -10.76
C PHE A 55 3.90 16.28 -12.17
N THR A 56 5.20 16.22 -12.43
CA THR A 56 5.89 16.43 -13.71
C THR A 56 6.42 15.12 -14.30
N ILE A 57 6.14 14.00 -13.61
CA ILE A 57 6.53 12.63 -13.98
C ILE A 57 5.29 11.76 -14.17
N GLY A 58 5.48 10.59 -14.82
CA GLY A 58 4.42 9.58 -14.98
C GLY A 58 3.75 9.56 -16.35
N ASP A 59 4.20 10.39 -17.30
CA ASP A 59 3.58 10.53 -18.62
C ASP A 59 4.00 9.47 -19.67
N MET A 60 4.78 8.45 -19.26
CA MET A 60 5.14 7.38 -20.18
C MET A 60 3.87 6.65 -20.67
N PRO A 61 3.68 6.47 -21.98
CA PRO A 61 2.48 5.80 -22.49
C PRO A 61 2.28 4.42 -21.86
N LEU A 62 1.07 4.11 -21.40
CA LEU A 62 0.79 2.88 -20.67
C LEU A 62 1.24 1.61 -21.42
N ARG A 63 1.02 1.56 -22.75
CA ARG A 63 1.48 0.44 -23.59
C ARG A 63 3.00 0.24 -23.50
N GLN A 64 3.76 1.34 -23.45
CA GLN A 64 5.21 1.31 -23.32
C GLN A 64 5.64 0.87 -21.93
N VAL A 65 5.01 1.39 -20.87
CA VAL A 65 5.26 0.96 -19.48
C VAL A 65 5.08 -0.55 -19.34
N ILE A 66 3.96 -1.09 -19.85
CA ILE A 66 3.67 -2.52 -19.80
C ILE A 66 4.72 -3.33 -20.58
N ALA A 67 5.09 -2.88 -21.78
CA ALA A 67 6.06 -3.58 -22.63
C ALA A 67 7.49 -3.59 -22.04
N GLN A 68 7.87 -2.54 -21.32
CA GLN A 68 9.23 -2.35 -20.78
C GLN A 68 9.39 -2.80 -19.33
N ARG A 69 8.30 -3.05 -18.61
CA ARG A 69 8.34 -3.41 -17.18
C ARG A 69 9.14 -4.69 -16.98
N THR A 70 10.18 -4.58 -16.17
CA THR A 70 10.99 -5.70 -15.67
C THR A 70 11.24 -5.54 -14.17
N SER A 71 11.53 -6.65 -13.50
CA SER A 71 11.92 -6.64 -12.08
C SER A 71 13.42 -6.38 -11.97
N LYS A 72 13.80 -5.19 -11.47
CA LYS A 72 15.18 -4.85 -11.15
C LYS A 72 15.52 -5.29 -9.72
N ARG A 73 16.75 -5.76 -9.51
CA ARG A 73 17.27 -6.22 -8.20
C ARG A 73 18.69 -5.70 -7.93
N THR A 74 19.14 -4.75 -8.74
CA THR A 74 20.41 -4.06 -8.58
C THR A 74 20.10 -2.59 -8.74
N TYR A 75 20.39 -1.83 -7.69
CA TYR A 75 20.02 -0.43 -7.57
C TYR A 75 21.28 0.44 -7.62
N THR A 76 21.10 1.69 -8.03
CA THR A 76 22.16 2.69 -7.94
C THR A 76 22.15 3.33 -6.54
N ASP A 77 23.22 4.06 -6.23
CA ASP A 77 23.29 4.86 -5.00
C ASP A 77 22.54 6.20 -5.11
N ARG A 78 21.96 6.51 -6.28
CA ARG A 78 21.16 7.72 -6.48
C ARG A 78 19.91 7.66 -5.58
N PRO A 79 19.63 8.70 -4.77
CA PRO A 79 18.36 8.79 -4.05
C PRO A 79 17.19 8.93 -5.04
N LEU A 80 16.00 8.58 -4.55
CA LEU A 80 14.76 9.02 -5.20
C LEU A 80 14.49 10.47 -4.84
N THR A 81 13.89 11.22 -5.76
CA THR A 81 13.36 12.54 -5.43
C THR A 81 12.10 12.42 -4.57
N LEU A 82 11.74 13.49 -3.86
CA LEU A 82 10.47 13.54 -3.12
C LEU A 82 9.27 13.31 -4.04
N GLU A 83 9.31 13.87 -5.26
CA GLU A 83 8.28 13.69 -6.28
C GLU A 83 8.16 12.22 -6.74
N GLU A 84 9.28 11.55 -6.98
CA GLU A 84 9.31 10.12 -7.34
C GLU A 84 8.64 9.26 -6.25
N LEU A 85 8.95 9.51 -4.98
CA LEU A 85 8.30 8.81 -3.86
C LEU A 85 6.80 9.15 -3.77
N SER A 86 6.44 10.43 -3.91
CA SER A 86 5.07 10.93 -3.84
C SER A 86 4.20 10.27 -4.92
N PHE A 87 4.72 10.21 -6.15
CA PHE A 87 4.08 9.55 -7.28
C PHE A 87 3.87 8.05 -7.01
N LEU A 88 4.85 7.34 -6.46
CA LEU A 88 4.72 5.92 -6.12
C LEU A 88 3.64 5.67 -5.04
N CYS A 89 3.58 6.51 -4.00
CA CYS A 89 2.56 6.42 -2.96
C CYS A 89 1.16 6.67 -3.55
N TRP A 90 1.02 7.70 -4.37
CA TRP A 90 -0.23 8.00 -5.06
C TRP A 90 -0.64 6.90 -6.04
N ALA A 91 0.28 6.39 -6.86
CA ALA A 91 -0.03 5.36 -7.85
C ALA A 91 -0.46 4.03 -7.22
N THR A 92 -0.04 3.75 -5.98
CA THR A 92 -0.34 2.49 -5.29
C THR A 92 -1.53 2.57 -4.33
N GLN A 93 -1.76 3.73 -3.68
CA GLN A 93 -2.81 3.89 -2.67
C GLN A 93 -3.50 5.28 -2.67
N GLY A 94 -3.21 6.15 -3.64
CA GLY A 94 -3.77 7.51 -3.69
C GLY A 94 -5.31 7.54 -3.69
N VAL A 95 -5.88 8.47 -2.90
CA VAL A 95 -7.33 8.68 -2.81
C VAL A 95 -7.76 9.70 -3.85
N ARG A 96 -8.78 9.35 -4.65
CA ARG A 96 -9.38 10.20 -5.69
C ARG A 96 -10.69 10.83 -5.24
N ALA A 97 -11.42 10.16 -4.34
CA ALA A 97 -12.66 10.66 -3.77
C ALA A 97 -12.97 9.96 -2.44
N VAL A 98 -13.63 10.68 -1.54
CA VAL A 98 -14.25 10.14 -0.32
C VAL A 98 -15.76 10.26 -0.48
N GLU A 99 -16.47 9.14 -0.41
CA GLU A 99 -17.92 9.08 -0.64
C GLU A 99 -18.63 8.57 0.63
N LYS A 100 -19.77 9.19 0.97
CA LYS A 100 -20.68 8.67 1.99
C LYS A 100 -21.73 7.79 1.31
N THR A 101 -21.90 6.58 1.81
CA THR A 101 -22.90 5.61 1.36
C THR A 101 -23.86 5.27 2.49
N ASN A 102 -24.94 4.54 2.19
CA ASN A 102 -25.88 4.06 3.21
C ASN A 102 -25.20 3.21 4.30
N ASP A 103 -24.09 2.58 3.95
CA ASP A 103 -23.35 1.67 4.83
C ASP A 103 -22.11 2.31 5.47
N GLY A 104 -21.91 3.63 5.33
CA GLY A 104 -20.75 4.35 5.86
C GLY A 104 -19.87 5.01 4.79
N ILE A 105 -18.63 5.34 5.16
CA ILE A 105 -17.68 6.07 4.29
C ILE A 105 -16.87 5.06 3.45
N ILE A 106 -16.59 5.41 2.20
CA ILE A 106 -15.67 4.69 1.32
C ILE A 106 -14.67 5.66 0.68
N THR A 107 -13.53 5.13 0.25
CA THR A 107 -12.57 5.84 -0.59
C THR A 107 -12.52 5.23 -1.97
N ARG A 108 -12.55 6.05 -3.03
CA ARG A 108 -12.12 5.65 -4.37
C ARG A 108 -10.63 5.86 -4.46
N ARG A 109 -9.85 4.81 -4.69
CA ARG A 109 -8.39 4.92 -4.86
C ARG A 109 -7.96 4.80 -6.32
N THR A 110 -6.68 5.07 -6.59
CA THR A 110 -6.00 4.84 -7.88
C THR A 110 -5.94 3.36 -8.26
N VAL A 111 -6.12 2.47 -7.27
CA VAL A 111 -6.18 1.01 -7.45
C VAL A 111 -7.57 0.45 -7.14
N PRO A 112 -7.98 -0.66 -7.77
CA PRO A 112 -9.23 -1.34 -7.44
C PRO A 112 -9.12 -2.11 -6.11
N SER A 113 -10.23 -2.25 -5.40
CA SER A 113 -10.36 -3.11 -4.23
C SER A 113 -11.76 -3.70 -4.15
N GLY A 114 -11.87 -4.99 -3.82
CA GLY A 114 -13.16 -5.66 -3.67
C GLY A 114 -14.04 -4.93 -2.65
N GLY A 115 -15.24 -4.53 -3.05
CA GLY A 115 -16.18 -3.79 -2.20
C GLY A 115 -15.69 -2.40 -1.75
N ALA A 116 -14.70 -1.81 -2.43
CA ALA A 116 -14.05 -0.55 -2.05
C ALA A 116 -13.52 -0.56 -0.60
N ARG A 117 -13.02 -1.74 -0.15
CA ARG A 117 -12.60 -1.94 1.25
C ARG A 117 -11.22 -1.41 1.57
N HIS A 118 -10.28 -1.47 0.62
CA HIS A 118 -8.89 -1.01 0.79
C HIS A 118 -8.27 -1.42 2.13
N PRO A 119 -8.21 -2.72 2.46
CA PRO A 119 -7.87 -3.20 3.81
C PRO A 119 -6.37 -3.10 4.14
N PHE A 120 -5.57 -2.44 3.31
CA PHE A 120 -4.12 -2.39 3.43
C PHE A 120 -3.65 -0.99 3.81
N GLU A 121 -2.71 -0.97 4.74
CA GLU A 121 -1.87 0.18 5.08
C GLU A 121 -0.55 0.08 4.32
N THR A 122 0.06 1.22 3.97
CA THR A 122 1.36 1.25 3.30
C THR A 122 2.42 1.76 4.26
N TYR A 123 3.39 0.91 4.56
CA TYR A 123 4.57 1.26 5.34
C TYR A 123 5.80 1.29 4.42
N LEU A 124 6.63 2.29 4.60
CA LEU A 124 7.82 2.54 3.80
C LEU A 124 9.03 2.51 4.72
N LEU A 125 9.99 1.62 4.42
CA LEU A 125 11.34 1.77 4.93
C LEU A 125 12.10 2.68 3.96
N VAL A 126 12.27 3.95 4.34
CA VAL A 126 13.00 4.94 3.57
C VAL A 126 14.48 4.81 3.87
N SER A 127 15.28 4.56 2.83
CA SER A 127 16.75 4.50 2.93
C SER A 127 17.43 5.73 2.33
N ARG A 128 16.99 6.15 1.14
CA ARG A 128 17.59 7.27 0.36
C ARG A 128 16.52 7.99 -0.45
N VAL A 129 15.94 9.04 0.13
CA VAL A 129 14.99 9.94 -0.55
C VAL A 129 15.38 11.37 -0.21
N ASP A 130 15.44 12.24 -1.21
CA ASP A 130 15.79 13.64 -0.99
C ASP A 130 14.77 14.32 -0.07
N GLY A 131 15.27 14.98 1.00
CA GLY A 131 14.44 15.71 1.95
C GLY A 131 13.71 14.84 2.98
N ILE A 132 13.94 13.52 3.03
CA ILE A 132 13.37 12.63 4.03
C ILE A 132 14.48 11.85 4.72
N GLU A 133 14.51 11.92 6.05
CA GLU A 133 15.45 11.16 6.85
C GLU A 133 15.25 9.64 6.68
N PRO A 134 16.32 8.82 6.73
CA PRO A 134 16.17 7.38 6.71
C PRO A 134 15.36 6.87 7.92
N GLY A 135 14.38 6.01 7.68
CA GLY A 135 13.49 5.55 8.74
C GLY A 135 12.29 4.75 8.26
N LEU A 136 11.45 4.35 9.21
CA LEU A 136 10.17 3.71 8.93
C LEU A 136 9.07 4.78 8.92
N TYR A 137 8.24 4.76 7.90
CA TYR A 137 7.14 5.69 7.70
C TYR A 137 5.86 4.92 7.38
N ARG A 138 4.71 5.50 7.73
CA ARG A 138 3.39 5.08 7.25
C ARG A 138 2.88 6.13 6.27
N TYR A 139 2.46 5.72 5.08
CA TYR A 139 1.77 6.59 4.15
C TYR A 139 0.31 6.75 4.59
N LEU A 140 -0.13 8.00 4.74
CA LEU A 140 -1.50 8.38 5.07
C LEU A 140 -2.21 8.77 3.77
N PRO A 141 -3.02 7.87 3.17
CA PRO A 141 -3.59 8.09 1.85
C PRO A 141 -4.67 9.17 1.81
N LEU A 142 -5.37 9.46 2.91
CA LEU A 142 -6.33 10.56 2.97
C LEU A 142 -5.64 11.93 2.94
N GLU A 143 -4.58 12.09 3.72
CA GLU A 143 -3.84 13.35 3.83
C GLU A 143 -2.79 13.55 2.72
N HIS A 144 -2.44 12.46 2.03
CA HIS A 144 -1.29 12.39 1.13
C HIS A 144 0.02 12.84 1.81
N LYS A 145 0.33 12.23 2.96
CA LYS A 145 1.50 12.56 3.79
C LYS A 145 2.19 11.31 4.31
N LEU A 146 3.41 11.46 4.82
CA LEU A 146 4.09 10.42 5.59
C LEU A 146 4.03 10.72 7.08
N LEU A 147 3.69 9.71 7.85
CA LEU A 147 3.79 9.68 9.31
C LEU A 147 5.10 8.95 9.68
N PRO A 148 6.08 9.62 10.32
CA PRO A 148 7.24 8.95 10.89
C PRO A 148 6.83 7.95 11.96
N MET A 149 7.48 6.79 11.99
CA MET A 149 7.23 5.75 12.98
C MET A 149 8.42 5.64 13.93
N ASP A 150 8.17 5.61 15.24
CA ASP A 150 9.23 5.51 16.27
C ASP A 150 10.00 4.19 16.27
N ARG A 151 9.54 3.21 15.48
CA ARG A 151 10.16 1.90 15.41
C ARG A 151 11.47 1.97 14.63
N LYS A 152 12.57 1.71 15.33
CA LYS A 152 13.89 1.52 14.72
C LYS A 152 13.93 0.21 13.93
N VAL A 153 13.73 0.31 12.62
CA VAL A 153 13.92 -0.77 11.66
C VAL A 153 15.08 -0.38 10.76
N THR A 154 16.09 -1.24 10.66
CA THR A 154 17.24 -1.00 9.79
C THR A 154 17.08 -1.70 8.44
N ALA A 155 17.73 -1.16 7.41
CA ALA A 155 17.77 -1.81 6.09
C ALA A 155 18.34 -3.23 6.15
N ALA A 156 19.31 -3.50 7.03
CA ALA A 156 19.89 -4.82 7.22
C ALA A 156 18.87 -5.85 7.72
N GLN A 157 18.04 -5.47 8.71
CA GLN A 157 16.98 -6.35 9.23
C GLN A 157 15.92 -6.68 8.17
N ILE A 158 15.59 -5.72 7.31
CA ILE A 158 14.66 -5.95 6.22
C ILE A 158 15.29 -6.81 5.12
N ALA A 159 16.55 -6.57 4.76
CA ALA A 159 17.27 -7.41 3.81
C ALA A 159 17.32 -8.88 4.28
N GLU A 160 17.61 -9.10 5.57
CA GLU A 160 17.56 -10.43 6.20
C GLU A 160 16.17 -11.06 6.11
N ALA A 161 15.11 -10.31 6.48
CA ALA A 161 13.72 -10.76 6.34
C ALA A 161 13.30 -11.04 4.88
N CYS A 162 13.96 -10.39 3.92
CA CYS A 162 13.81 -10.61 2.48
C CYS A 162 14.78 -11.67 1.92
N CYS A 163 15.34 -12.53 2.77
CA CYS A 163 16.26 -13.62 2.42
C CYS A 163 17.58 -13.13 1.78
N GLY A 164 18.12 -12.02 2.28
CA GLY A 164 19.38 -11.43 1.80
C GLY A 164 19.25 -10.61 0.51
N GLN A 165 18.04 -10.26 0.09
CA GLN A 165 17.83 -9.35 -1.03
C GLN A 165 18.04 -7.91 -0.56
N SER A 166 19.03 -7.22 -1.13
CA SER A 166 19.35 -5.81 -0.88
C SER A 166 19.62 -5.07 -2.18
#